data_AF-E0SSY3-F1
#
_entry.id   AF-E0SSY3-F1
#
_cell.length_a   1.000
_cell.length_b   1.000
_cell.length_c   1.000
_cell.angle_alpha   90.00
_cell.angle_beta   90.00
_cell.angle_gamma   90.00
#
_symmetry.space_group_name_H-M   'P 1'
#
loop_
_entity.id
_entity.type
_entity.pdbx_description
1 polymer ?
#
loop_
_entity_poly.entity_id
_entity_poly.type
_entity_poly.pdbx_seq_one_letter_code
_entity_poly.pdbx_strand_id
1 'polypeptide(L)'
;MTRLKYIVLIVLVIAIVTTVIVAVVLPSLALPVAQPKISPSVTRLNITAVVLGFGDFADRVVEELSGRVDKVIVYSNFTPEILRYAGRSTVVVLSSEWLELNADREEVKEMIRAFADSGSMIYVNGTRAGVLQKMIYEMWYEEGKASGMSPEALQELRERMESIPKESRTGMGYMKVSEKHEVFVSGSLEDALKTLAEYRGSLLTK
;
A
#
# COMPACT_ATOMS: atom_id res chain seq x y z
N MET A 1 24.01 61.09 41.01
CA MET A 1 23.15 60.24 40.15
C MET A 1 23.91 59.40 39.10
N THR A 2 25.24 59.50 38.97
CA THR A 2 26.02 58.75 37.96
C THR A 2 26.39 57.34 38.38
N ARG A 3 26.83 57.10 39.63
CA ARG A 3 27.25 55.76 40.12
C ARG A 3 26.16 54.70 40.07
N LEU A 4 24.90 55.06 40.35
CA LEU A 4 23.76 54.14 40.30
C LEU A 4 23.47 53.68 38.85
N LYS A 5 23.63 54.57 37.86
CA LYS A 5 23.45 54.24 36.44
C LYS A 5 24.49 53.24 35.96
N TYR A 6 25.75 53.36 36.42
CA TYR A 6 26.81 52.41 36.08
C TYR A 6 26.59 51.03 36.71
N ILE A 7 26.10 50.95 37.96
CA ILE A 7 25.79 49.67 38.60
C ILE A 7 24.66 48.96 37.86
N VAL A 8 23.59 49.69 37.51
CA VAL A 8 22.46 49.11 36.75
C VAL A 8 22.92 48.65 35.36
N LEU A 9 23.78 49.41 34.69
CA LEU A 9 24.33 49.04 33.38
C LEU A 9 25.19 47.77 33.48
N ILE A 10 26.05 47.65 34.49
CA ILE A 10 26.90 46.46 34.68
C ILE A 10 26.05 45.23 34.99
N VAL A 11 25.04 45.35 35.85
CA VAL A 11 24.12 44.24 36.16
C VAL A 11 23.34 43.82 34.91
N LEU A 12 22.91 44.77 34.07
CA LEU A 12 22.21 44.48 32.82
C LEU A 12 23.13 43.75 31.83
N VAL A 13 24.39 44.20 31.68
CA VAL A 13 25.36 43.54 30.80
C VAL A 13 25.65 42.12 31.29
N ILE A 14 25.86 41.92 32.59
CA ILE A 14 26.09 40.58 33.16
C ILE A 14 24.88 39.66 32.91
N ALA A 15 23.66 40.17 33.10
CA ALA A 15 22.43 39.40 32.87
C ALA A 15 22.27 38.97 31.40
N ILE A 16 22.62 39.85 30.44
CA ILE A 16 22.59 39.54 29.00
C ILE A 16 23.67 38.50 28.67
N VAL A 17 24.89 38.66 29.19
CA VAL A 17 25.98 37.71 28.94
C VAL A 17 25.64 36.32 29.51
N THR A 18 25.06 36.22 30.71
CA THR A 18 24.63 34.93 31.26
C THR A 18 23.47 34.32 30.48
N THR A 19 22.49 35.09 30.02
CA THR A 19 21.41 34.53 29.18
C THR A 19 21.91 34.05 27.83
N VAL A 20 22.84 34.75 27.19
CA VAL A 20 23.47 34.30 25.94
C VAL A 20 24.29 33.03 26.16
N ILE A 21 25.08 32.95 27.23
CA ILE A 21 25.85 31.74 27.55
C ILE A 21 24.91 30.55 27.80
N VAL A 22 23.86 30.73 28.60
CA VAL A 22 22.86 29.68 28.87
C VAL A 22 22.17 29.26 27.56
N ALA A 23 21.73 30.19 26.73
CA ALA A 23 21.04 29.89 25.47
C ALA A 23 21.94 29.25 24.39
N VAL A 24 23.25 29.49 24.40
CA VAL A 24 24.19 28.93 23.42
C VAL A 24 24.83 27.62 23.91
N VAL A 25 25.09 27.49 25.20
CA VAL A 25 25.81 26.34 25.78
C VAL A 25 24.88 25.18 26.16
N LEU A 26 23.65 25.44 26.62
CA LEU A 26 22.71 24.35 26.94
C LEU A 26 22.29 23.51 25.72
N PRO A 27 22.04 24.08 24.52
CA PRO A 27 21.77 23.29 23.33
C PRO A 27 22.98 22.46 22.85
N SER A 28 24.21 22.84 23.21
CA SER A 28 25.43 22.14 22.80
C SER A 28 25.89 21.06 23.78
N LEU A 29 25.36 21.05 25.02
CA LEU A 29 25.51 19.94 25.98
C LEU A 29 24.45 18.85 25.81
N ALA A 30 23.34 19.15 25.15
CA ALA A 30 22.41 18.16 24.63
C ALA A 30 22.95 17.60 23.30
N LEU A 31 24.14 17.00 23.33
CA LEU A 31 24.48 16.03 22.29
C LEU A 31 23.35 15.00 22.31
N PRO A 32 22.60 14.79 21.20
CA PRO A 32 21.72 13.63 21.15
C PRO A 32 22.64 12.45 21.40
N VAL A 33 22.42 11.74 22.53
CA VAL A 33 22.96 10.39 22.67
C VAL A 33 22.53 9.71 21.38
N ALA A 34 23.51 9.37 20.54
CA ALA A 34 23.27 8.56 19.38
C ALA A 34 22.74 7.24 19.94
N GLN A 35 21.41 7.17 20.11
CA GLN A 35 20.75 5.89 20.21
C GLN A 35 21.25 5.14 18.98
N PRO A 36 21.78 3.92 19.11
CA PRO A 36 21.92 3.09 17.95
C PRO A 36 20.56 3.16 17.27
N LYS A 37 20.55 3.63 16.02
CA LYS A 37 19.38 3.59 15.17
C LYS A 37 19.14 2.10 15.00
N ILE A 38 18.46 1.49 15.97
CA ILE A 38 17.79 0.23 15.79
C ILE A 38 16.79 0.62 14.72
N SER A 39 17.16 0.38 13.46
CA SER A 39 16.21 0.40 12.37
C SER A 39 14.99 -0.31 12.93
N PRO A 40 13.82 0.34 13.02
CA PRO A 40 12.63 -0.34 13.51
C PRO A 40 12.61 -1.66 12.77
N SER A 41 12.67 -2.77 13.52
CA SER A 41 12.82 -4.09 12.94
C SER A 41 11.65 -4.25 11.99
N VAL A 42 11.87 -4.01 10.70
CA VAL A 42 10.78 -4.05 9.75
C VAL A 42 10.42 -5.51 9.70
N THR A 43 9.27 -5.85 10.27
CA THR A 43 8.83 -7.24 10.37
C THR A 43 8.80 -7.79 8.96
N ARG A 44 9.78 -8.63 8.63
CA ARG A 44 9.91 -9.18 7.30
C ARG A 44 8.76 -10.14 7.06
N LEU A 45 7.97 -9.84 6.04
CA LEU A 45 6.85 -10.65 5.61
C LEU A 45 7.35 -11.67 4.59
N ASN A 46 7.04 -12.95 4.81
CA ASN A 46 7.22 -13.98 3.79
C ASN A 46 6.16 -13.82 2.69
N ILE A 47 6.35 -12.81 1.85
CA ILE A 47 5.47 -12.39 0.78
C ILE A 47 6.34 -12.10 -0.46
N THR A 48 5.86 -12.51 -1.63
CA THR A 48 6.39 -12.06 -2.92
C THR A 48 5.52 -10.90 -3.42
N ALA A 49 6.15 -9.78 -3.76
CA ALA A 49 5.47 -8.67 -4.41
C ALA A 49 5.74 -8.70 -5.92
N VAL A 50 4.68 -8.74 -6.71
CA VAL A 50 4.72 -8.58 -8.17
C VAL A 50 4.19 -7.20 -8.51
N VAL A 51 5.03 -6.32 -9.05
CA VAL A 51 4.68 -4.93 -9.36
C VAL A 51 4.44 -4.82 -10.87
N LEU A 52 3.23 -4.42 -11.26
CA LEU A 52 2.86 -4.10 -12.64
C LEU A 52 2.73 -2.58 -12.77
N GLY A 53 3.71 -1.95 -13.42
CA GLY A 53 3.80 -0.49 -13.51
C GLY A 53 5.03 0.01 -14.26
N PHE A 54 5.11 1.32 -14.44
CA PHE A 54 6.13 1.99 -15.26
C PHE A 54 7.02 2.93 -14.43
N GLY A 55 8.28 3.08 -14.83
CA GLY A 55 9.21 4.12 -14.34
C GLY A 55 9.23 4.33 -12.82
N ASP A 56 9.19 5.60 -12.40
CA ASP A 56 9.26 6.07 -11.01
C ASP A 56 8.21 5.45 -10.07
N PHE A 57 7.10 4.93 -10.60
CA PHE A 57 6.16 4.17 -9.77
C PHE A 57 6.79 2.87 -9.30
N ALA A 58 7.35 2.09 -10.21
CA ALA A 58 7.93 0.80 -9.89
C ALA A 58 9.11 0.96 -8.92
N ASP A 59 9.97 1.97 -9.16
CA ASP A 59 11.12 2.25 -8.32
C ASP A 59 10.70 2.61 -6.89
N ARG A 60 9.68 3.46 -6.72
CA ARG A 60 9.15 3.82 -5.39
C ARG A 60 8.56 2.62 -4.65
N VAL A 61 7.79 1.77 -5.33
CA VAL A 61 7.23 0.56 -4.71
C VAL A 61 8.34 -0.43 -4.34
N VAL A 62 9.37 -0.59 -5.18
CA VAL A 62 10.53 -1.42 -4.88
C VAL A 62 11.26 -0.89 -3.64
N GLU A 63 11.51 0.41 -3.56
CA GLU A 63 12.14 1.04 -2.40
C GLU A 63 11.30 0.84 -1.12
N GLU A 64 9.98 1.10 -1.20
CA GLU A 64 9.05 0.94 -0.09
C GLU A 64 9.03 -0.51 0.44
N LEU A 65 9.07 -1.50 -0.46
CA LEU A 65 8.99 -2.93 -0.10
C LEU A 65 10.34 -3.56 0.21
N SER A 66 11.45 -2.88 -0.10
CA SER A 66 12.81 -3.39 0.10
C SER A 66 13.07 -3.72 1.57
N GLY A 67 13.50 -4.95 1.83
CA GLY A 67 13.73 -5.47 3.19
C GLY A 67 12.45 -5.78 3.99
N ARG A 68 11.26 -5.47 3.46
CA ARG A 68 9.97 -5.75 4.11
C ARG A 68 9.34 -7.04 3.62
N VAL A 69 9.52 -7.37 2.34
CA VAL A 69 9.01 -8.60 1.72
C VAL A 69 10.18 -9.51 1.31
N ASP A 70 9.90 -10.76 0.96
CA ASP A 70 10.96 -11.71 0.59
C ASP A 70 11.53 -11.44 -0.80
N LYS A 71 10.67 -11.06 -1.73
CA LYS A 71 11.06 -10.79 -3.12
C LYS A 71 10.16 -9.72 -3.72
N VAL A 72 10.74 -8.81 -4.48
CA VAL A 72 10.02 -7.86 -5.35
C VAL A 72 10.36 -8.18 -6.80
N ILE A 73 9.35 -8.29 -7.64
CA ILE A 73 9.47 -8.63 -9.07
C ILE A 73 8.71 -7.58 -9.85
N VAL A 74 9.33 -6.96 -10.85
CA VAL A 74 8.74 -5.85 -11.59
C VAL A 74 8.51 -6.28 -13.04
N TYR A 75 7.32 -5.99 -13.55
CA TYR A 75 6.98 -6.13 -14.96
C TYR A 75 6.31 -4.87 -15.47
N SER A 76 6.83 -4.28 -16.54
CA SER A 76 6.19 -3.11 -17.18
C SER A 76 5.09 -3.51 -18.16
N ASN A 77 5.13 -4.74 -18.68
CA ASN A 77 4.14 -5.28 -19.61
C ASN A 77 3.60 -6.62 -19.09
N PHE A 78 2.39 -6.96 -19.51
CA PHE A 78 1.87 -8.31 -19.27
C PHE A 78 2.72 -9.36 -19.99
N THR A 79 3.14 -10.38 -19.25
CA THR A 79 3.77 -11.60 -19.77
C THR A 79 3.19 -12.81 -19.03
N PRO A 80 2.89 -13.94 -19.73
CA PRO A 80 2.36 -15.14 -19.09
C PRO A 80 3.22 -15.69 -17.94
N GLU A 81 4.52 -15.37 -17.91
CA GLU A 81 5.42 -15.78 -16.82
C GLU A 81 5.01 -15.23 -15.46
N ILE A 82 4.29 -14.10 -15.43
CA ILE A 82 3.76 -13.50 -14.19
C ILE A 82 2.92 -14.51 -13.41
N LEU A 83 2.17 -15.37 -14.11
CA LEU A 83 1.28 -16.36 -13.49
C LEU A 83 2.02 -17.41 -12.65
N ARG A 84 3.33 -17.59 -12.84
CA ARG A 84 4.16 -18.48 -12.00
C ARG A 84 4.23 -18.04 -10.54
N TYR A 85 3.86 -16.78 -10.26
CA TYR A 85 3.86 -16.21 -8.92
C TYR A 85 2.48 -16.20 -8.27
N ALA A 86 1.43 -16.71 -8.94
CA ALA A 86 0.10 -16.80 -8.34
C ALA A 86 0.13 -17.74 -7.13
N GLY A 87 -0.19 -17.21 -5.95
CA GLY A 87 -0.24 -17.98 -4.72
C GLY A 87 -0.55 -17.16 -3.47
N ARG A 88 -0.90 -17.86 -2.40
CA ARG A 88 -1.34 -17.27 -1.11
C ARG A 88 -0.31 -16.40 -0.39
N SER A 89 0.93 -16.38 -0.84
CA SER A 89 2.00 -15.52 -0.30
C SER A 89 2.41 -14.45 -1.30
N THR A 90 1.51 -14.06 -2.20
CA THR A 90 1.78 -13.06 -3.23
C THR A 90 0.86 -11.86 -3.11
N VAL A 91 1.44 -10.68 -3.25
CA VAL A 91 0.71 -9.44 -3.53
C VAL A 91 1.05 -8.96 -4.94
N VAL A 92 0.04 -8.70 -5.75
CA VAL A 92 0.17 -8.06 -7.06
C VAL A 92 -0.14 -6.58 -6.88
N VAL A 93 0.85 -5.72 -7.08
CA VAL A 93 0.72 -4.27 -6.94
C VAL A 93 0.60 -3.65 -8.33
N LEU A 94 -0.56 -3.08 -8.63
CA LEU A 94 -0.88 -2.46 -9.91
C LEU A 94 -0.78 -0.94 -9.80
N SER A 95 -0.10 -0.28 -10.74
CA SER A 95 -0.23 1.17 -10.89
C SER A 95 -1.58 1.53 -11.53
N SER A 96 -2.11 2.72 -11.21
CA SER A 96 -3.31 3.25 -11.90
C SER A 96 -3.17 3.24 -13.42
N GLU A 97 -2.04 3.74 -13.92
CA GLU A 97 -1.77 3.90 -15.35
C GLU A 97 -1.70 2.54 -16.07
N TRP A 98 -1.01 1.57 -15.45
CA TRP A 98 -0.91 0.23 -16.00
C TRP A 98 -2.29 -0.42 -16.08
N LEU A 99 -3.09 -0.29 -15.02
CA LEU A 99 -4.44 -0.84 -14.98
C LEU A 99 -5.34 -0.19 -16.02
N GLU A 100 -5.32 1.14 -16.17
CA GLU A 100 -6.11 1.84 -17.19
C GLU A 100 -5.79 1.37 -18.61
N LEU A 101 -4.51 1.14 -18.92
CA LEU A 101 -4.08 0.73 -20.25
C LEU A 101 -4.39 -0.74 -20.59
N ASN A 102 -4.63 -1.57 -19.57
CA ASN A 102 -4.67 -3.02 -19.73
C ASN A 102 -6.00 -3.68 -19.28
N ALA A 103 -6.88 -2.96 -18.58
CA ALA A 103 -8.10 -3.53 -17.98
C ALA A 103 -9.06 -4.21 -18.98
N ASP A 104 -9.12 -3.71 -20.22
CA ASP A 104 -10.03 -4.22 -21.25
C ASP A 104 -9.49 -5.50 -21.94
N ARG A 105 -8.25 -5.92 -21.62
CA ARG A 105 -7.62 -7.10 -22.23
C ARG A 105 -8.06 -8.37 -21.51
N GLU A 106 -8.58 -9.34 -22.26
CA GLU A 106 -9.06 -10.62 -21.69
C GLU A 106 -7.96 -11.38 -20.95
N GLU A 107 -6.72 -11.38 -21.45
CA GLU A 107 -5.59 -12.01 -20.79
C GLU A 107 -5.26 -11.38 -19.42
N VAL A 108 -5.61 -10.12 -19.22
CA VAL A 108 -5.41 -9.41 -17.94
C VAL A 108 -6.54 -9.79 -16.98
N LYS A 109 -7.79 -9.89 -17.44
CA LYS A 109 -8.90 -10.42 -16.63
C LYS A 109 -8.61 -11.84 -16.16
N GLU A 110 -8.13 -12.71 -17.05
CA GLU A 110 -7.70 -14.07 -16.71
C GLU A 110 -6.57 -14.08 -15.68
N MET A 111 -5.59 -13.18 -15.81
CA MET A 111 -4.54 -13.03 -14.81
C MET A 111 -5.11 -12.64 -13.45
N ILE A 112 -5.95 -11.60 -13.37
CA ILE A 112 -6.58 -11.15 -12.13
C ILE A 112 -7.36 -12.31 -11.49
N ARG A 113 -8.15 -13.06 -12.28
CA ARG A 113 -8.85 -14.27 -11.80
C ARG A 113 -7.89 -15.30 -11.23
N ALA A 114 -6.82 -15.66 -11.96
CA ALA A 114 -5.85 -16.66 -11.51
C ALA A 114 -5.16 -16.27 -10.20
N PHE A 115 -4.77 -15.00 -10.04
CA PHE A 115 -4.20 -14.51 -8.79
C PHE A 115 -5.24 -14.54 -7.66
N ALA A 116 -6.46 -14.09 -7.90
CA ALA A 116 -7.53 -14.11 -6.90
C ALA A 116 -7.83 -15.55 -6.44
N ASP A 117 -8.07 -16.48 -7.37
CA ASP A 117 -8.38 -17.89 -7.07
C ASP A 117 -7.25 -18.61 -6.34
N SER A 118 -5.99 -18.21 -6.58
CA SER A 118 -4.83 -18.71 -5.83
C SER A 118 -4.73 -18.17 -4.40
N GLY A 119 -5.57 -17.21 -4.03
CA GLY A 119 -5.55 -16.51 -2.74
C GLY A 119 -4.51 -15.39 -2.66
N SER A 120 -4.05 -14.85 -3.79
CA SER A 120 -3.17 -13.68 -3.81
C SER A 120 -3.95 -12.40 -3.51
N MET A 121 -3.28 -11.40 -2.93
CA MET A 121 -3.83 -10.05 -2.80
C MET A 121 -3.52 -9.25 -4.06
N ILE A 122 -4.54 -8.67 -4.69
CA ILE A 122 -4.40 -7.78 -5.84
C ILE A 122 -4.66 -6.36 -5.36
N TYR A 123 -3.67 -5.50 -5.39
CA TYR A 123 -3.73 -4.15 -4.84
C TYR A 123 -3.47 -3.10 -5.92
N VAL A 124 -4.40 -2.18 -6.12
CA VAL A 124 -4.20 -1.00 -6.97
C VAL A 124 -3.64 0.12 -6.13
N ASN A 125 -2.43 0.55 -6.45
CA ASN A 125 -1.81 1.72 -5.83
C ASN A 125 -2.11 2.96 -6.67
N GLY A 126 -3.17 3.68 -6.29
CA GLY A 126 -3.58 4.93 -6.91
C GLY A 126 -5.09 5.14 -6.91
N THR A 127 -5.54 6.15 -7.67
CA THR A 127 -6.94 6.58 -7.71
C THR A 127 -7.83 5.74 -8.64
N ARG A 128 -7.27 4.82 -9.42
CA ARG A 128 -8.04 3.98 -10.37
C ARG A 128 -8.45 2.63 -9.81
N ALA A 129 -8.44 2.48 -8.49
CA ALA A 129 -8.94 1.31 -7.82
C ALA A 129 -10.32 0.85 -8.34
N GLY A 130 -11.24 1.78 -8.60
CA GLY A 130 -12.58 1.44 -9.12
C GLY A 130 -12.57 0.66 -10.44
N VAL A 131 -11.51 0.76 -11.25
CA VAL A 131 -11.32 -0.06 -12.45
C VAL A 131 -11.16 -1.55 -12.08
N LEU A 132 -10.31 -1.87 -11.10
CA LEU A 132 -10.17 -3.25 -10.62
C LEU A 132 -11.49 -3.78 -10.07
N GLN A 133 -12.22 -2.96 -9.31
CA GLN A 133 -13.52 -3.37 -8.77
C GLN A 133 -14.48 -3.74 -9.90
N LYS A 134 -14.60 -2.88 -10.92
CA LYS A 134 -15.44 -3.16 -12.09
C LYS A 134 -15.07 -4.46 -12.78
N MET A 135 -13.78 -4.69 -13.01
CA MET A 135 -13.30 -5.94 -13.62
C MET A 135 -13.72 -7.16 -12.81
N ILE A 136 -13.64 -7.10 -11.49
CA ILE A 136 -14.07 -8.21 -10.61
C ILE A 136 -15.57 -8.46 -10.74
N TYR A 137 -16.39 -7.42 -10.69
CA TYR A 137 -17.84 -7.55 -10.85
C TYR A 137 -18.24 -8.03 -12.25
N GLU A 138 -17.52 -7.61 -13.29
CA GLU A 138 -17.71 -8.09 -14.66
C GLU A 138 -17.41 -9.60 -14.76
N MET A 139 -16.31 -10.07 -14.16
CA MET A 139 -15.99 -11.49 -14.12
C MET A 139 -17.07 -12.30 -13.40
N TRP A 140 -17.59 -11.82 -12.26
CA TRP A 140 -18.69 -12.48 -11.55
C TRP A 140 -19.99 -12.48 -12.34
N TYR A 141 -20.28 -11.41 -13.08
CA TYR A 141 -21.45 -11.33 -13.93
C TYR A 141 -21.40 -12.39 -15.05
N GLU A 142 -20.25 -12.55 -15.71
CA GLU A 142 -20.07 -13.56 -16.75
C GLU A 142 -20.06 -15.00 -16.19
N GLU A 143 -19.46 -15.21 -15.01
CA GLU A 143 -19.56 -16.49 -14.29
C GLU A 143 -21.01 -16.81 -13.89
N GLY A 144 -21.74 -15.84 -13.36
CA GLY A 144 -23.13 -15.97 -12.98
C GLY A 144 -24.03 -16.31 -14.17
N LYS A 145 -23.79 -15.68 -15.33
CA LYS A 145 -24.48 -16.04 -16.59
C LYS A 145 -24.22 -17.48 -16.97
N ALA A 146 -22.96 -17.91 -16.94
CA ALA A 146 -22.57 -19.28 -17.30
C ALA A 146 -23.16 -20.32 -16.33
N SER A 147 -23.30 -19.97 -15.05
CA SER A 147 -23.83 -20.86 -14.02
C SER A 147 -25.36 -20.87 -13.91
N GLY A 148 -26.09 -20.10 -14.72
CA GLY A 148 -27.55 -20.01 -14.66
C GLY A 148 -28.08 -19.23 -13.45
N MET A 149 -27.35 -18.21 -13.00
CA MET A 149 -27.81 -17.26 -11.98
C MET A 149 -29.14 -16.60 -12.41
N SER A 150 -30.01 -16.28 -11.44
CA SER A 150 -31.31 -15.70 -11.75
C SER A 150 -31.18 -14.33 -12.42
N PRO A 151 -32.14 -13.93 -13.28
CA PRO A 151 -32.12 -12.62 -13.92
C PRO A 151 -32.03 -11.45 -12.94
N GLU A 152 -32.68 -11.57 -11.78
CA GLU A 152 -32.69 -10.55 -10.74
C GLU A 152 -31.30 -10.36 -10.11
N ALA A 153 -30.60 -11.46 -9.83
CA ALA A 153 -29.24 -11.41 -9.29
C ALA A 153 -28.23 -10.87 -10.33
N LEU A 154 -28.40 -11.23 -11.61
CA LEU A 154 -27.61 -10.65 -12.70
C LEU A 154 -27.87 -9.14 -12.87
N GLN A 155 -29.12 -8.71 -12.71
CA GLN A 155 -29.49 -7.30 -12.76
C GLN A 155 -28.85 -6.52 -11.60
N GLU A 156 -28.88 -7.07 -10.38
CA GLU A 156 -28.23 -6.46 -9.22
C GLU A 156 -26.72 -6.32 -9.43
N LEU A 157 -26.05 -7.34 -9.98
CA LEU A 157 -24.61 -7.27 -10.30
C LEU A 157 -24.31 -6.17 -11.32
N ARG A 158 -25.15 -6.04 -12.35
CA ARG A 158 -25.02 -4.98 -13.37
C ARG A 158 -25.17 -3.59 -12.76
N GLU A 159 -26.20 -3.37 -11.94
CA GLU A 159 -26.43 -2.09 -11.26
C GLU A 159 -25.27 -1.72 -10.34
N ARG A 160 -24.73 -2.70 -9.58
CA ARG A 160 -23.54 -2.50 -8.77
C ARG A 160 -22.34 -2.10 -9.62
N MET A 161 -22.07 -2.81 -10.72
CA MET A 161 -20.97 -2.50 -11.64
C MET A 161 -21.07 -1.08 -12.22
N GLU A 162 -22.27 -0.65 -12.62
CA GLU A 162 -22.54 0.68 -13.16
C GLU A 162 -22.35 1.79 -12.11
N SER A 163 -22.69 1.51 -10.85
CA SER A 163 -22.55 2.45 -9.72
C SER A 163 -21.10 2.74 -9.30
N ILE A 164 -20.15 1.87 -9.65
CA ILE A 164 -18.76 2.02 -9.22
C ILE A 164 -18.13 3.22 -9.95
N PRO A 165 -17.56 4.20 -9.24
CA PRO A 165 -16.83 5.27 -9.89
C PRO A 165 -15.49 4.74 -10.43
N LYS A 166 -15.04 5.19 -11.61
CA LYS A 166 -13.70 4.82 -12.12
C LYS A 166 -12.59 5.40 -11.24
N GLU A 167 -12.84 6.55 -10.63
CA GLU A 167 -11.93 7.21 -9.70
C GLU A 167 -12.37 6.97 -8.26
N SER A 168 -11.43 6.55 -7.42
CA SER A 168 -11.58 6.31 -5.99
C SER A 168 -10.53 7.13 -5.25
N ARG A 169 -10.80 7.44 -3.97
CA ARG A 169 -9.98 8.32 -3.13
C ARG A 169 -8.51 7.93 -3.12
N THR A 170 -8.20 6.64 -3.00
CA THR A 170 -6.90 5.99 -3.30
C THR A 170 -6.94 4.57 -2.75
N GLY A 171 -6.35 3.62 -3.48
CA GLY A 171 -5.94 2.33 -2.93
C GLY A 171 -7.06 1.32 -2.71
N MET A 172 -6.93 0.14 -3.32
CA MET A 172 -7.84 -0.97 -3.05
C MET A 172 -7.17 -2.32 -3.27
N GLY A 173 -7.34 -3.20 -2.29
CA GLY A 173 -6.99 -4.62 -2.35
C GLY A 173 -8.21 -5.49 -2.62
N TYR A 174 -8.03 -6.57 -3.37
CA TYR A 174 -8.98 -7.66 -3.51
C TYR A 174 -8.27 -9.00 -3.35
N MET A 175 -8.88 -9.93 -2.62
CA MET A 175 -8.39 -11.29 -2.44
C MET A 175 -9.57 -12.25 -2.30
N LYS A 176 -9.54 -13.37 -3.00
CA LYS A 176 -10.49 -14.47 -2.83
C LYS A 176 -9.88 -15.54 -1.94
N VAL A 177 -10.48 -15.71 -0.76
CA VAL A 177 -10.00 -16.66 0.26
C VAL A 177 -10.61 -18.04 0.03
N SER A 178 -11.86 -18.09 -0.45
CA SER A 178 -12.57 -19.29 -0.86
C SER A 178 -13.65 -18.96 -1.89
N GLU A 179 -14.34 -19.95 -2.44
CA GLU A 179 -15.47 -19.75 -3.36
C GLU A 179 -16.57 -18.83 -2.81
N LYS A 180 -16.72 -18.76 -1.48
CA LYS A 180 -17.78 -17.96 -0.82
C LYS A 180 -17.24 -16.81 0.02
N HIS A 181 -15.92 -16.61 0.04
CA HIS A 181 -15.30 -15.62 0.90
C HIS A 181 -14.26 -14.80 0.14
N GLU A 182 -14.55 -13.52 0.04
CA GLU A 182 -13.76 -12.54 -0.66
C GLU A 182 -13.59 -11.32 0.22
N VAL A 183 -12.45 -10.65 0.06
CA VAL A 183 -12.04 -9.54 0.92
C VAL A 183 -11.68 -8.36 0.04
N PHE A 184 -12.33 -7.23 0.29
CA PHE A 184 -11.91 -5.92 -0.22
C PHE A 184 -11.25 -5.14 0.91
N VAL A 185 -10.09 -4.57 0.61
CA VAL A 185 -9.36 -3.66 1.49
C VAL A 185 -9.36 -2.29 0.82
N SER A 186 -9.61 -1.22 1.55
CA SER A 186 -9.44 0.15 1.07
C SER A 186 -8.42 0.87 1.95
N GLY A 187 -7.51 1.62 1.34
CA GLY A 187 -6.44 2.29 2.09
C GLY A 187 -5.08 2.14 1.44
N SER A 188 -4.05 2.04 2.27
CA SER A 188 -2.64 2.00 1.84
C SER A 188 -2.18 0.61 1.42
N LEU A 189 -1.00 0.53 0.79
CA LEU A 189 -0.34 -0.75 0.49
C LEU A 189 -0.06 -1.53 1.78
N GLU A 190 0.20 -0.83 2.88
CA GLU A 190 0.38 -1.42 4.20
C GLU A 190 -0.85 -2.18 4.67
N ASP A 191 -2.04 -1.60 4.50
CA ASP A 191 -3.30 -2.22 4.91
C ASP A 191 -3.54 -3.53 4.14
N ALA A 192 -3.18 -3.54 2.84
CA ALA A 192 -3.26 -4.73 2.00
C ALA A 192 -2.26 -5.81 2.45
N LEU A 193 -1.01 -5.43 2.72
CA LEU A 193 0.03 -6.36 3.22
C LEU A 193 -0.33 -6.96 4.57
N LYS A 194 -0.84 -6.14 5.50
CA LYS A 194 -1.29 -6.57 6.82
C LYS A 194 -2.45 -7.55 6.70
N THR A 195 -3.45 -7.23 5.89
CA THR A 195 -4.60 -8.11 5.63
C THR A 195 -4.13 -9.45 5.09
N LEU A 196 -3.25 -9.45 4.07
CA LEU A 196 -2.70 -10.69 3.51
C LEU A 196 -1.95 -11.53 4.58
N ALA A 197 -1.16 -10.88 5.43
CA ALA A 197 -0.42 -11.55 6.50
C ALA A 197 -1.35 -12.20 7.56
N GLU A 198 -2.44 -11.52 7.93
CA GLU A 198 -3.44 -12.01 8.88
C GLU A 198 -4.16 -13.27 8.35
N TYR A 199 -4.65 -13.21 7.11
CA TYR A 199 -5.33 -14.35 6.49
C TYR A 199 -4.41 -15.55 6.32
N ARG A 200 -3.12 -15.34 6.01
CA ARG A 200 -2.13 -16.42 6.00
C ARG A 200 -2.00 -17.10 7.37
N GLY A 201 -1.91 -16.32 8.46
CA GLY A 201 -1.76 -16.85 9.82
C GLY A 201 -2.96 -17.69 10.29
N SER A 202 -4.18 -17.28 9.92
CA SER A 202 -5.41 -17.97 10.31
C SER A 202 -5.63 -19.34 9.65
N LEU A 203 -4.96 -19.61 8.52
CA LEU A 203 -5.08 -20.87 7.78
C LEU A 203 -4.03 -21.91 8.17
N LEU A 204 -2.93 -21.50 8.81
CA LEU A 204 -1.89 -22.39 9.34
C LEU A 204 -2.20 -22.90 10.75
N THR A 205 -3.29 -22.41 11.36
CA THR A 205 -3.73 -22.72 12.72
C THR A 205 -5.00 -23.58 12.76
N LYS A 206 -5.49 -24.01 11.59
CA LYS A 206 -6.58 -24.99 11.41
C LYS A 206 -6.03 -26.25 10.76
#